data_AF-A0A099WL64-F1
#
_entry.id   AF-A0A099WL64-F1
#
_cell.length_a   1.000
_cell.length_b   1.000
_cell.length_c   1.000
_cell.angle_alpha   90.00
_cell.angle_beta   90.00
_cell.angle_gamma   90.00
#
_symmetry.space_group_name_H-M   'P 1'
#
loop_
_entity.id
_entity.type
_entity.pdbx_description
1 polymer ?
#
loop_
_entity_poly.entity_id
_entity_poly.type
_entity_poly.pdbx_seq_one_letter_code
_entity_poly.pdbx_strand_id
1 'polypeptide(L)'
;MVKAFVKIGEDGYVNEWVAPREDAGYILIESDESLVTNIDCVKVVNGVATLDKSKQEELQEDNKEMLEQLEKEKEMYEGSAN
;
A
#
# COMPACT_ATOMS: atom_id res chain seq x y z
N MET A 1 0.47 -0.02 16.69
CA MET A 1 0.58 1.34 16.11
C MET A 1 2.01 1.80 16.22
N VAL A 2 2.60 2.13 15.08
CA VAL A 2 3.93 2.71 14.93
C VAL A 2 3.82 4.14 14.40
N LYS A 3 4.87 4.93 14.62
CA LYS A 3 4.98 6.27 14.03
C LYS A 3 5.66 6.18 12.66
N ALA A 4 5.11 6.85 11.67
CA ALA A 4 5.67 6.90 10.32
C ALA A 4 5.65 8.32 9.77
N PHE A 5 6.66 8.65 8.97
CA PHE A 5 6.66 9.88 8.18
C PHE A 5 6.13 9.58 6.79
N VAL A 6 5.12 10.33 6.36
CA VAL A 6 4.47 10.14 5.06
C VAL A 6 4.36 11.43 4.29
N LYS A 7 4.38 11.30 2.97
CA LYS A 7 3.92 12.34 2.05
C LYS A 7 2.50 12.01 1.62
N ILE A 8 1.63 12.99 1.69
CA ILE A 8 0.21 12.85 1.35
C ILE A 8 -0.07 13.60 0.05
N GLY A 9 -0.85 13.00 -0.84
CA GLY A 9 -1.41 13.66 -2.01
C GLY A 9 -2.49 14.69 -1.65
N GLU A 10 -2.90 15.49 -2.63
CA GLU A 10 -3.99 16.46 -2.45
C GLU A 10 -5.35 15.78 -2.14
N ASP A 11 -5.48 14.50 -2.49
CA ASP A 11 -6.65 13.64 -2.25
C ASP A 11 -6.68 13.01 -0.84
N GLY A 12 -5.62 13.23 -0.05
CA GLY A 12 -5.48 12.71 1.31
C GLY A 12 -4.90 11.30 1.40
N TYR A 13 -4.50 10.69 0.27
CA TYR A 13 -3.87 9.37 0.27
C TYR A 13 -2.35 9.46 0.45
N VAL A 14 -1.77 8.40 1.01
CA VAL A 14 -0.33 8.29 1.17
C VAL A 14 0.30 8.04 -0.20
N ASN A 15 1.22 8.92 -0.60
CA ASN A 15 2.01 8.77 -1.82
C ASN A 15 3.36 8.12 -1.55
N GLU A 16 3.92 8.34 -0.36
CA GLU A 16 5.26 7.87 -0.01
C GLU A 16 5.37 7.60 1.50
N TRP A 17 5.98 6.46 1.86
CA TRP A 17 6.43 6.14 3.21
C TRP A 17 7.93 6.36 3.30
N VAL A 18 8.38 7.09 4.32
CA VAL A 18 9.81 7.34 4.52
C VAL A 18 10.24 6.86 5.89
N ALA A 19 11.46 6.30 5.95
CA ALA A 19 12.19 6.08 7.19
C ALA A 19 12.24 7.37 8.03
N PRO A 20 12.41 7.31 9.37
CA PRO A 20 12.29 8.48 10.23
C PRO A 20 13.21 9.62 9.80
N ARG A 21 12.62 10.63 9.15
CA ARG A 21 13.30 11.80 8.65
C ARG A 21 12.35 13.00 8.72
N GLU A 22 12.68 13.95 9.58
CA GLU A 22 12.01 15.23 9.65
C GLU A 22 12.50 16.12 8.50
N ASP A 23 11.90 15.94 7.33
CA ASP A 23 12.13 16.75 6.14
C ASP A 23 10.89 17.60 5.82
N ALA A 24 11.09 18.74 5.15
CA ALA A 24 10.00 19.59 4.69
C ALA A 24 9.10 18.84 3.69
N GLY A 25 7.80 18.77 3.99
CA GLY A 25 6.80 18.12 3.13
C GLY A 25 6.35 16.73 3.59
N TYR A 26 6.98 16.18 4.63
CA TYR A 26 6.52 14.96 5.29
C TYR A 26 5.78 15.30 6.57
N ILE A 27 4.78 14.49 6.91
CA ILE A 27 4.06 14.60 8.18
C ILE A 27 4.19 13.32 8.99
N LEU A 28 4.22 13.47 10.31
CA LEU A 28 4.24 12.36 11.25
C LEU A 28 2.81 11.88 11.49
N ILE A 29 2.57 10.58 11.29
CA ILE A 29 1.29 9.93 11.51
C ILE A 29 1.44 8.68 12.38
N GLU A 30 0.33 8.18 12.89
CA GLU A 30 0.22 6.84 13.46
C GLU A 30 -0.23 5.84 12.38
N SER A 31 0.38 4.66 12.32
CA SER A 31 0.02 3.62 11.37
C SER A 31 0.12 2.23 11.99
N ASP A 32 -0.65 1.29 11.45
CA ASP A 32 -0.34 -0.13 11.60
C ASP A 32 0.77 -0.51 10.62
N GLU A 33 1.68 -1.41 11.01
CA GLU A 33 2.79 -1.84 10.15
C GLU A 33 2.29 -2.57 8.89
N SER A 34 1.12 -3.21 8.98
CA SER A 34 0.48 -3.91 7.85
C SER A 34 0.03 -2.98 6.72
N LEU A 35 -0.07 -1.67 6.96
CA LEU A 35 -0.51 -0.71 5.94
C LEU A 35 0.61 -0.24 5.02
N VAL A 36 1.88 -0.45 5.39
CA VAL A 36 3.03 -0.01 4.60
C VAL A 36 3.06 -0.66 3.21
N THR A 37 2.61 -1.91 3.10
CA THR A 37 2.54 -2.64 1.83
C THR A 37 1.27 -2.36 1.02
N ASN A 38 0.33 -1.55 1.54
CA ASN A 38 -0.95 -1.24 0.91
C ASN A 38 -1.03 0.23 0.45
N ILE A 39 0.11 0.84 0.09
CA ILE A 39 0.26 2.30 -0.08
C ILE A 39 -0.86 2.95 -0.90
N ASP A 40 -1.26 2.37 -2.03
CA ASP A 40 -2.25 2.93 -2.95
C ASP A 40 -3.66 3.05 -2.35
N CYS A 41 -3.91 2.35 -1.24
CA CYS A 41 -5.20 2.26 -0.56
C CYS A 41 -5.20 2.91 0.82
N VAL A 42 -4.13 3.61 1.23
CA VAL A 42 -4.04 4.19 2.58
C VAL A 42 -4.36 5.67 2.56
N LYS A 43 -5.34 6.08 3.36
CA LYS A 43 -5.74 7.46 3.57
C LYS A 43 -5.37 7.93 4.97
N VAL A 44 -4.96 9.18 5.11
CA VAL A 44 -4.69 9.77 6.43
C VAL A 44 -5.92 10.50 6.94
N VAL A 45 -6.43 10.06 8.09
CA VAL A 45 -7.59 10.66 8.77
C VAL A 45 -7.17 11.05 10.17
N ASN A 46 -7.20 12.36 10.48
CA ASN A 46 -6.82 12.90 11.79
C ASN A 46 -5.41 12.45 12.26
N GLY A 47 -4.45 12.34 11.35
CA GLY A 47 -3.09 11.91 11.65
C GLY A 47 -2.92 10.40 11.84
N VAL A 48 -3.93 9.60 11.46
CA VAL A 48 -3.89 8.13 11.52
C VAL A 48 -4.05 7.55 10.10
N ALA A 49 -3.15 6.65 9.70
CA ALA A 49 -3.30 5.87 8.48
C ALA A 49 -4.48 4.90 8.61
N THR A 50 -5.40 4.97 7.65
CA THR A 50 -6.61 4.15 7.57
C THR A 50 -6.66 3.49 6.21
N LEU A 51 -6.92 2.18 6.19
CA LEU A 51 -7.14 1.45 4.95
C LEU A 51 -8.49 1.82 4.33
N ASP A 52 -8.46 2.30 3.10
CA ASP A 52 -9.63 2.45 2.25
C ASP A 52 -9.95 1.12 1.58
N LYS A 53 -10.87 0.37 2.18
CA LYS A 53 -11.26 -0.95 1.69
C LYS A 53 -11.92 -0.89 0.31
N SER A 54 -12.68 0.16 0.01
CA SER A 54 -13.35 0.30 -1.29
C SER A 54 -12.31 0.48 -2.40
N LYS A 55 -11.30 1.33 -2.18
CA LYS A 55 -10.20 1.49 -3.13
C LYS A 55 -9.35 0.23 -3.27
N GLN A 56 -9.17 -0.51 -2.17
CA GLN A 56 -8.47 -1.81 -2.20
C GLN A 56 -9.23 -2.85 -3.03
N GLU A 57 -10.54 -2.96 -2.86
CA GLU A 57 -11.39 -3.87 -3.62
C GLU A 57 -11.39 -3.50 -5.12
N GLU A 58 -11.49 -2.22 -5.46
CA GLU A 58 -11.39 -1.71 -6.84
C GLU A 58 -10.04 -2.10 -7.48
N LEU A 59 -8.93 -1.85 -6.80
CA LEU A 59 -7.60 -2.21 -7.30
C LEU A 59 -7.40 -3.73 -7.41
N GLN A 60 -8.03 -4.52 -6.55
CA GLN A 60 -7.99 -5.98 -6.66
C GLN A 60 -8.78 -6.48 -7.87
N GLU A 61 -9.92 -5.87 -8.14
CA GLU A 61 -10.74 -6.18 -9.32
C GLU A 61 -10.01 -5.79 -10.61
N ASP A 62 -9.47 -4.56 -10.67
CA ASP A 62 -8.73 -4.05 -11.82
C ASP A 62 -7.49 -4.89 -12.15
N ASN A 63 -6.81 -5.43 -11.11
CA ASN A 63 -5.61 -6.24 -11.28
C ASN A 63 -5.88 -7.74 -11.37
N LYS A 64 -7.15 -8.18 -11.30
CA LYS A 64 -7.50 -9.60 -11.22
C LYS A 64 -6.91 -10.44 -12.36
N GLU A 65 -7.06 -9.97 -13.60
CA GLU A 65 -6.55 -10.71 -14.77
C GLU A 65 -5.02 -10.84 -14.76
N MET A 66 -4.32 -9.78 -14.32
CA MET A 66 -2.86 -9.80 -14.19
C MET A 66 -2.42 -10.78 -13.10
N LEU A 67 -3.13 -10.81 -11.96
CA LEU A 67 -2.84 -11.74 -10.87
C LEU A 67 -3.06 -13.20 -11.31
N GLU A 68 -4.14 -13.49 -12.04
CA GLU A 68 -4.39 -14.83 -12.61
C GLU A 68 -3.30 -15.26 -13.62
N GLN A 69 -2.75 -14.33 -14.40
CA GLN A 69 -1.64 -14.61 -15.31
C GLN A 69 -0.35 -14.92 -14.55
N LEU A 70 -0.01 -14.13 -13.53
CA LEU A 70 1.16 -14.36 -12.68
C LEU A 70 1.10 -15.70 -11.95
N GLU A 71 -0.09 -16.12 -11.50
CA GLU A 71 -0.29 -17.42 -10.84
C GLU A 71 -0.05 -18.59 -11.81
N LYS A 72 -0.60 -18.52 -13.02
CA LYS A 72 -0.36 -19.52 -14.07
C LYS A 72 1.12 -19.61 -14.46
N GLU A 73 1.80 -18.47 -14.59
CA GLU A 73 3.24 -18.44 -14.87
C GLU A 73 4.04 -19.10 -13.76
N LYS A 74 3.72 -18.80 -12.50
CA LYS A 74 4.36 -19.41 -11.33
C LYS A 74 4.21 -20.93 -11.32
N GLU A 75 3.01 -21.45 -11.58
CA GLU A 75 2.75 -22.89 -11.65
C GLU A 75 3.55 -23.60 -12.76
N MET A 76 3.74 -22.95 -13.92
CA MET A 76 4.55 -23.51 -15.01
C MET A 76 6.04 -23.63 -14.64
N TYR A 77 6.59 -22.64 -13.93
CA TYR A 77 7.99 -22.66 -13.49
C TYR A 77 8.21 -23.60 -12.30
N GLU A 78 7.29 -23.65 -11.34
CA GLU A 78 7.37 -24.56 -10.18
C GLU A 78 7.11 -26.02 -10.58
N GLY A 79 6.24 -26.27 -11.56
CA GLY A 79 5.96 -27.61 -12.10
C GLY A 79 7.06 -28.18 -13.00
N SER A 80 7.96 -27.33 -13.52
CA SER A 80 9.10 -27.74 -14.36
C SER A 80 10.35 -28.10 -13.56
N ALA A 81 10.31 -28.02 -12.23
CA ALA A 81 11.44 -28.28 -11.34
C ALA A 81 11.50 -29.73 -10.78
N ASN A 82 10.66 -30.65 -11.28
CA ASN A 82 10.65 -32.08 -10.90
C ASN A 82 11.11 -33.01 -12.02
#